data_AF-A0A3N2KGW6-F1
#
_entry.id   AF-A0A3N2KGW6-F1
#
_cell.length_a   1.000
_cell.length_b   1.000
_cell.length_c   1.000
_cell.angle_alpha   90.00
_cell.angle_beta   90.00
_cell.angle_gamma   90.00
#
_symmetry.space_group_name_H-M   'P 1'
#
loop_
_entity.id
_entity.type
_entity.pdbx_description
1 polymer ?
#
loop_
_entity_poly.entity_id
_entity_poly.type
_entity_poly.pdbx_seq_one_letter_code
_entity_poly.pdbx_strand_id
1 'polypeptide(L)'
;MIRKTRNILHRREEIEQIYNTPANLRLKHIAIGVICVAIILMGIAAILIDDISDTMLLVMRGCAGLCAILFVIIVGILTYRVNNTYIKSSTQSNLIKNAKIMDKLELTRKIAEELNEEIGLTTIFIYPNKDKEITLTSSKFGGLPYWDDSLPYPTDNKGNKLKLLAQFNLGEIAEACHSCGGLLPESGMLQFFILPEEDCFYGSDLDDYTNNNLFRVIYHPSINPEITVEDIRDLNIPEALSLENDYEPISGEIGLDFNIKKKAILSQSDFKDKFIEKAGTYGWQIDDENGMITDLDDCLEENVYSELFDCSYIDENCLLGYPVFTQYDPRTDNEQYAGYDTQLFQMTTSEDEDESDFKAMWGDMGIAHFFINRDKLIKKDFSDIMYYWDCY
;
A
#
# COMPACT_ATOMS: atom_id res chain seq x y z
N MET A 1 4.36 -23.62 -37.91
CA MET A 1 5.72 -24.22 -37.83
C MET A 1 6.83 -23.18 -38.02
N ILE A 2 6.80 -22.36 -39.08
CA ILE A 2 7.82 -21.33 -39.41
C ILE A 2 8.06 -20.28 -38.30
N ARG A 3 6.99 -19.77 -37.66
CA ARG A 3 7.09 -18.76 -36.57
C ARG A 3 7.81 -19.29 -35.32
N LYS A 4 7.63 -20.57 -35.01
CA LYS A 4 8.26 -21.24 -33.84
C LYS A 4 9.76 -21.44 -34.08
N THR A 5 10.13 -21.84 -35.30
CA THR A 5 11.54 -21.99 -35.70
C THR A 5 12.28 -20.64 -35.72
N ARG A 6 11.64 -19.57 -36.21
CA ARG A 6 12.22 -18.22 -36.23
C ARG A 6 12.48 -17.66 -34.82
N ASN A 7 11.56 -17.89 -33.88
CA ASN A 7 11.74 -17.48 -32.48
C ASN A 7 12.88 -18.24 -31.77
N ILE A 8 13.09 -19.52 -32.10
CA ILE A 8 14.18 -20.33 -31.53
C ILE A 8 15.54 -19.86 -32.05
N LEU A 9 15.64 -19.53 -33.34
CA LEU A 9 16.85 -18.99 -33.96
C LEU A 9 17.23 -17.63 -33.36
N HIS A 10 16.27 -16.71 -33.25
CA HIS A 10 16.49 -15.39 -32.65
C HIS A 10 16.97 -15.48 -31.20
N ARG A 11 16.31 -16.31 -30.39
CA ARG A 11 16.71 -16.57 -29.00
C ARG A 11 18.16 -17.08 -28.90
N ARG A 12 18.56 -17.95 -29.83
CA ARG A 12 19.92 -18.51 -29.86
C ARG A 12 20.96 -17.44 -30.16
N GLU A 13 20.68 -16.55 -31.11
CA GLU A 13 21.58 -15.44 -31.47
C GLU A 13 21.77 -14.46 -30.31
N GLU A 14 20.70 -14.07 -29.61
CA GLU A 14 20.77 -13.18 -28.44
C GLU A 14 21.58 -13.79 -27.29
N ILE A 15 21.32 -15.07 -26.97
CA ILE A 15 22.08 -15.79 -25.95
C ILE A 15 23.55 -15.87 -26.35
N GLU A 16 23.85 -16.11 -27.63
CA GLU A 16 25.21 -16.19 -28.15
C GLU A 16 25.94 -14.83 -28.06
N GLN A 17 25.26 -13.72 -28.31
CA GLN A 17 25.81 -12.39 -28.10
C GLN A 17 26.16 -12.13 -26.62
N ILE A 18 25.23 -12.45 -25.69
CA ILE A 18 25.46 -12.29 -24.24
C ILE A 18 26.62 -13.18 -23.76
N TYR A 19 26.66 -14.41 -24.25
CA TYR A 19 27.73 -15.37 -23.97
C TYR A 19 29.11 -14.85 -24.43
N ASN A 20 29.16 -14.13 -25.55
CA ASN A 20 30.39 -13.58 -26.12
C ASN A 20 30.81 -12.21 -25.54
N THR A 21 30.15 -11.72 -24.49
CA THR A 21 30.59 -10.50 -23.80
C THR A 21 31.97 -10.70 -23.13
N PRO A 22 32.82 -9.67 -23.01
CA PRO A 22 34.19 -9.82 -22.49
C PRO A 22 34.27 -10.48 -21.11
N ALA A 23 33.32 -10.20 -20.21
CA ALA A 23 33.26 -10.81 -18.88
C ALA A 23 32.93 -12.31 -18.92
N ASN A 24 31.96 -12.71 -19.75
CA ASN A 24 31.55 -14.11 -19.90
C ASN A 24 32.60 -14.92 -20.67
N LEU A 25 33.28 -14.30 -21.64
CA LEU A 25 34.44 -14.90 -22.31
C LEU A 25 35.58 -15.15 -21.33
N ARG A 26 35.87 -14.26 -20.37
CA ARG A 26 36.89 -14.54 -19.33
C ARG A 26 36.54 -15.80 -18.54
N LEU A 27 35.29 -15.94 -18.08
CA LEU A 27 34.84 -17.14 -17.36
C LEU A 27 34.94 -18.40 -18.23
N LYS A 28 34.59 -18.30 -19.52
CA LYS A 28 34.75 -19.40 -20.48
C LYS A 28 36.22 -19.82 -20.61
N HIS A 29 37.15 -18.88 -20.81
CA HIS A 29 38.57 -19.21 -20.95
C HIS A 29 39.15 -19.79 -19.65
N ILE A 30 38.73 -19.30 -18.48
CA ILE A 30 39.12 -19.89 -17.20
C ILE A 30 38.59 -21.33 -17.09
N ALA A 31 37.32 -21.58 -17.44
CA ALA A 31 36.76 -22.94 -17.46
C ALA A 31 37.56 -23.86 -18.38
N ILE A 32 37.87 -23.42 -19.61
CA ILE A 32 38.69 -24.17 -20.57
C ILE A 32 40.09 -24.46 -19.98
N GLY A 33 40.72 -23.46 -19.36
CA GLY A 33 42.01 -23.64 -18.71
C GLY A 33 41.98 -24.69 -17.60
N VAL A 34 40.97 -24.63 -16.73
CA VAL A 34 40.80 -25.56 -15.60
C VAL A 34 40.58 -27.00 -16.08
N ILE A 35 39.75 -27.22 -17.10
CA ILE A 35 39.53 -28.57 -17.64
C ILE A 35 40.76 -29.09 -18.39
N CYS A 36 41.51 -28.22 -19.10
CA CYS A 36 42.78 -28.61 -19.72
C CYS A 36 43.80 -29.06 -18.67
N VAL A 37 43.91 -28.38 -17.53
CA VAL A 37 44.78 -28.81 -16.42
C VAL A 37 44.35 -30.18 -15.89
N ALA A 38 43.06 -30.42 -15.71
CA ALA A 38 42.55 -31.73 -15.27
C ALA A 38 42.92 -32.85 -16.26
N ILE A 39 42.73 -32.62 -17.56
CA ILE A 39 43.05 -33.58 -18.62
C ILE A 39 44.55 -33.86 -18.67
N ILE A 40 45.40 -32.84 -18.56
CA ILE A 40 46.86 -32.99 -18.54
C ILE A 40 47.30 -33.80 -17.31
N LEU A 41 46.76 -33.51 -16.12
CA LEU A 41 47.07 -34.26 -14.90
C LEU A 41 46.70 -35.75 -15.05
N MET A 42 45.54 -36.05 -15.62
CA MET A 42 45.13 -37.44 -15.88
C MET A 42 46.01 -38.11 -16.95
N GLY A 43 46.38 -37.39 -18.01
CA GLY A 43 47.25 -37.91 -19.07
C GLY A 43 48.66 -38.25 -18.57
N ILE A 44 49.26 -37.36 -17.79
CA ILE A 44 50.57 -37.59 -17.15
C ILE A 44 50.49 -38.78 -16.19
N ALA A 45 49.44 -38.84 -15.36
CA ALA A 45 49.21 -39.95 -14.43
C ALA A 45 49.08 -41.31 -15.14
N ALA A 46 48.51 -41.34 -16.35
CA ALA A 46 48.38 -42.56 -17.14
C ALA A 46 49.70 -43.00 -17.79
N ILE A 47 50.52 -42.05 -18.25
CA ILE A 47 51.81 -42.34 -18.88
C ILE A 47 52.83 -42.84 -17.86
N LEU A 48 52.87 -42.22 -16.68
CA LEU A 48 53.88 -42.50 -15.65
C LEU A 48 53.43 -43.54 -14.62
N ILE A 49 52.40 -44.33 -14.93
CA ILE A 49 51.71 -45.19 -13.95
C ILE A 49 52.64 -46.22 -13.29
N ASP A 50 53.67 -46.68 -14.02
CA ASP A 50 54.65 -47.65 -13.53
C ASP A 50 55.85 -46.99 -12.80
N ASP A 51 56.00 -45.65 -12.91
CA ASP A 51 57.17 -44.90 -12.45
C ASP A 51 56.90 -44.03 -11.20
N ILE A 52 55.65 -43.93 -10.74
CA ILE A 52 55.24 -43.07 -9.61
C ILE A 52 54.63 -43.87 -8.45
N SER A 53 54.80 -43.35 -7.23
CA SER A 53 54.19 -43.98 -6.04
C SER A 53 52.65 -43.89 -6.04
N ASP A 54 52.00 -44.89 -5.43
CA ASP A 54 50.54 -44.92 -5.25
C ASP A 54 50.00 -43.64 -4.58
N THR A 55 50.73 -43.11 -3.61
CA THR A 55 50.37 -41.86 -2.92
C THR A 55 50.34 -40.67 -3.88
N MET A 56 51.35 -40.57 -4.76
CA MET A 56 51.44 -39.49 -5.75
C MET A 56 50.35 -39.61 -6.83
N LEU A 57 50.05 -40.84 -7.26
CA LEU A 57 48.95 -41.12 -8.18
C LEU A 57 47.60 -40.69 -7.58
N LEU A 58 47.37 -40.95 -6.29
CA LEU A 58 46.15 -40.58 -5.58
C LEU A 58 45.99 -39.05 -5.46
N VAL A 59 47.09 -38.33 -5.18
CA VAL A 59 47.10 -36.85 -5.13
C VAL A 59 46.77 -36.26 -6.51
N MET A 60 47.40 -36.75 -7.58
CA MET A 60 47.12 -36.25 -8.93
C MET A 60 45.66 -36.49 -9.37
N ARG A 61 45.08 -37.65 -9.02
CA ARG A 61 43.65 -37.93 -9.24
C ARG A 61 42.75 -37.00 -8.42
N GLY A 62 43.11 -36.71 -7.17
CA GLY A 62 42.41 -35.74 -6.33
C GLY A 62 42.44 -34.32 -6.90
N CYS A 63 43.60 -33.85 -7.37
CA CYS A 63 43.74 -32.56 -8.03
C CYS A 63 42.93 -32.48 -9.33
N ALA A 64 42.97 -33.52 -10.16
CA ALA A 64 42.17 -33.59 -11.38
C ALA A 64 40.65 -33.57 -11.07
N GLY A 65 40.22 -34.29 -10.02
CA GLY A 65 38.84 -34.25 -9.54
C GLY A 65 38.43 -32.86 -9.04
N LEU A 66 39.28 -32.17 -8.29
CA LEU A 66 39.05 -30.79 -7.85
C LEU A 66 38.92 -29.83 -9.04
N CYS A 67 39.80 -29.94 -10.04
CA CYS A 67 39.69 -29.16 -11.28
C CYS A 67 38.38 -29.45 -12.02
N ALA A 68 37.92 -30.71 -12.09
CA ALA A 68 36.63 -31.05 -12.70
C ALA A 68 35.45 -30.41 -11.93
N ILE A 69 35.48 -30.39 -10.60
CA ILE A 69 34.46 -29.72 -9.78
C ILE A 69 34.47 -28.21 -10.04
N LEU A 70 35.65 -27.58 -10.03
CA LEU A 70 35.80 -26.15 -10.33
C LEU A 70 35.28 -25.80 -11.73
N PHE A 71 35.55 -26.65 -12.73
CA PHE A 71 35.01 -26.49 -14.08
C PHE A 71 33.47 -26.46 -14.07
N VAL A 72 32.82 -27.42 -13.41
CA VAL A 72 31.36 -27.48 -13.30
C VAL A 72 30.81 -26.23 -12.61
N ILE A 73 31.45 -25.76 -11.54
CA ILE A 73 31.04 -24.53 -10.83
C ILE A 73 31.13 -23.31 -11.75
N ILE A 74 32.25 -23.14 -12.46
CA ILE A 74 32.46 -21.98 -13.35
C ILE A 74 31.47 -22.00 -14.52
N VAL A 75 31.23 -23.17 -15.12
CA VAL A 75 30.21 -23.33 -16.17
C VAL A 75 28.81 -23.08 -15.65
N GLY A 76 28.51 -23.49 -14.41
CA GLY A 76 27.25 -23.19 -13.73
C GLY A 76 27.03 -21.68 -13.56
N ILE A 77 28.04 -20.96 -13.05
CA ILE A 77 28.01 -19.50 -12.90
C ILE A 77 27.82 -18.81 -14.26
N LEU A 78 28.58 -19.23 -15.28
CA LEU A 78 28.49 -18.68 -16.62
C LEU A 78 27.07 -18.88 -17.20
N THR A 79 26.54 -20.09 -17.11
CA THR A 79 25.18 -20.44 -17.56
C THR A 79 24.13 -19.59 -16.83
N TYR A 80 24.24 -19.47 -15.51
CA TYR A 80 23.34 -18.65 -14.70
C TYR A 80 23.39 -17.18 -15.12
N ARG A 81 24.59 -16.60 -15.24
CA ARG A 81 24.76 -15.19 -15.64
C ARG A 81 24.15 -14.91 -17.01
N VAL A 82 24.49 -15.73 -18.01
CA VAL A 82 23.98 -15.56 -19.38
C VAL A 82 22.47 -15.69 -19.42
N ASN A 83 21.90 -16.70 -18.76
CA ASN A 83 20.46 -16.92 -18.76
C ASN A 83 19.70 -15.83 -17.99
N ASN A 84 20.22 -15.38 -16.84
CA ASN A 84 19.61 -14.30 -16.07
C ASN A 84 19.62 -12.97 -16.85
N THR A 85 20.73 -12.62 -17.49
CA THR A 85 20.80 -11.42 -18.36
C THR A 85 19.83 -11.52 -19.53
N TYR A 86 19.75 -12.67 -20.20
CA TYR A 86 18.83 -12.90 -21.31
C TYR A 86 17.35 -12.74 -20.88
N ILE A 87 16.97 -13.32 -19.74
CA ILE A 87 15.60 -13.21 -19.22
C ILE A 87 15.27 -11.74 -18.96
N LYS A 88 16.15 -10.99 -18.27
CA LYS A 88 15.94 -9.57 -18.00
C LYS A 88 15.79 -8.74 -19.28
N SER A 89 16.69 -8.92 -20.25
CA SER A 89 16.62 -8.18 -21.52
C SER A 89 15.38 -8.54 -22.34
N SER A 90 14.99 -9.82 -22.36
CA SER A 90 13.79 -10.28 -23.05
C SER A 90 12.51 -9.73 -22.42
N THR A 91 12.44 -9.70 -21.09
CA THR A 91 11.31 -9.09 -20.36
C THR A 91 11.19 -7.61 -20.70
N GLN A 92 12.29 -6.85 -20.59
CA GLN A 92 12.32 -5.43 -20.94
C GLN A 92 11.92 -5.17 -22.39
N SER A 93 12.44 -5.95 -23.35
CA SER A 93 12.06 -5.84 -24.76
C SER A 93 10.57 -6.11 -24.99
N ASN A 94 9.96 -7.03 -24.24
CA ASN A 94 8.52 -7.30 -24.34
C ASN A 94 7.70 -6.15 -23.74
N LEU A 95 8.12 -5.58 -22.60
CA LEU A 95 7.47 -4.42 -21.98
C LEU A 95 7.46 -3.22 -22.95
N ILE A 96 8.62 -2.87 -23.52
CA ILE A 96 8.75 -1.77 -24.50
C ILE A 96 7.87 -2.03 -25.74
N LYS A 97 7.83 -3.27 -26.22
CA LYS A 97 7.01 -3.62 -27.37
C LYS A 97 5.51 -3.50 -27.08
N ASN A 98 5.08 -3.90 -25.89
CA ASN A 98 3.70 -3.76 -25.47
C ASN A 98 3.33 -2.28 -25.25
N ALA A 99 4.22 -1.49 -24.64
CA ALA A 99 4.04 -0.05 -24.46
C ALA A 99 3.91 0.71 -25.79
N LYS A 100 4.67 0.34 -26.83
CA LYS A 100 4.51 0.91 -28.19
C LYS A 100 3.13 0.69 -28.81
N ILE A 101 2.38 -0.29 -28.31
CA ILE A 101 1.02 -0.61 -28.78
C ILE A 101 -0.03 0.07 -27.89
N MET A 102 0.35 0.44 -26.68
CA MET A 102 -0.51 0.98 -25.63
C MET A 102 -0.52 2.51 -25.69
N ASP A 103 -1.69 3.12 -25.46
CA ASP A 103 -1.79 4.57 -25.31
C ASP A 103 -1.13 5.04 -23.99
N LYS A 104 -0.66 6.30 -23.93
CA LYS A 104 -0.01 6.85 -22.73
C LYS A 104 -0.93 6.83 -21.51
N LEU A 105 -2.25 7.01 -21.70
CA LEU A 105 -3.24 6.93 -20.62
C LEU A 105 -3.29 5.52 -20.01
N GLU A 106 -3.37 4.49 -20.86
CA GLU A 106 -3.39 3.09 -20.40
C GLU A 106 -2.07 2.70 -19.74
N LEU A 107 -0.94 3.20 -20.26
CA LEU A 107 0.36 3.00 -19.62
C LEU A 107 0.46 3.70 -18.26
N THR A 108 -0.14 4.89 -18.13
CA THR A 108 -0.17 5.65 -16.87
C THR A 108 -0.94 4.90 -15.79
N ARG A 109 -2.16 4.44 -16.09
CA ARG A 109 -2.96 3.59 -15.18
C ARG A 109 -2.16 2.38 -14.73
N LYS A 110 -1.51 1.70 -15.67
CA LYS A 110 -0.70 0.52 -15.39
C LYS A 110 0.47 0.83 -14.46
N ILE A 111 1.22 1.91 -14.72
CA ILE A 111 2.34 2.29 -13.86
C ILE A 111 1.82 2.64 -12.46
N ALA A 112 0.72 3.39 -12.35
CA ALA A 112 0.10 3.72 -11.07
C ALA A 112 -0.31 2.46 -10.27
N GLU A 113 -0.94 1.47 -10.92
CA GLU A 113 -1.24 0.17 -10.30
C GLU A 113 0.02 -0.55 -9.80
N GLU A 114 1.10 -0.53 -10.57
CA GLU A 114 2.35 -1.16 -10.13
C GLU A 114 3.01 -0.40 -8.98
N LEU A 115 2.91 0.94 -8.96
CA LEU A 115 3.39 1.76 -7.84
C LEU A 115 2.58 1.54 -6.57
N ASN A 116 1.26 1.38 -6.69
CA ASN A 116 0.40 1.00 -5.58
C ASN A 116 0.94 -0.25 -4.87
N GLU A 117 1.37 -1.27 -5.61
CA GLU A 117 1.92 -2.50 -5.03
C GLU A 117 3.32 -2.33 -4.42
N GLU A 118 4.17 -1.53 -5.06
CA GLU A 118 5.59 -1.36 -4.70
C GLU A 118 5.80 -0.41 -3.52
N ILE A 119 5.16 0.76 -3.54
CA ILE A 119 5.37 1.85 -2.58
C ILE A 119 4.09 2.25 -1.83
N GLY A 120 2.93 1.73 -2.22
CA GLY A 120 1.67 2.10 -1.60
C GLY A 120 1.51 1.64 -0.16
N LEU A 121 0.79 2.44 0.64
CA LEU A 121 0.36 2.06 1.97
C LEU A 121 -0.91 1.23 1.90
N THR A 122 -1.06 0.30 2.84
CA THR A 122 -2.31 -0.42 3.03
C THR A 122 -3.42 0.55 3.44
N THR A 123 -4.49 0.56 2.66
CA THR A 123 -5.69 1.36 2.85
C THR A 123 -6.90 0.42 2.90
N ILE A 124 -7.75 0.57 3.91
CA ILE A 124 -9.00 -0.16 4.04
C ILE A 124 -10.10 0.78 3.55
N PHE A 125 -10.54 0.59 2.32
CA PHE A 125 -11.66 1.32 1.73
C PHE A 125 -12.96 0.89 2.39
N ILE A 126 -13.82 1.86 2.63
CA ILE A 126 -15.12 1.71 3.28
C ILE A 126 -16.21 2.06 2.27
N TYR A 127 -17.16 1.15 2.09
CA TYR A 127 -18.29 1.34 1.20
C TYR A 127 -19.59 1.28 1.99
N PRO A 128 -20.35 2.38 2.10
CA PRO A 128 -21.70 2.35 2.64
C PRO A 128 -22.58 1.36 1.86
N ASN A 129 -23.33 0.53 2.58
CA ASN A 129 -24.20 -0.49 2.02
C ASN A 129 -25.58 -0.43 2.69
N LYS A 130 -26.57 0.09 1.95
CA LYS A 130 -27.97 0.22 2.39
C LYS A 130 -28.71 -1.10 2.58
N ASP A 131 -28.25 -2.18 1.94
CA ASP A 131 -28.87 -3.50 2.03
C ASP A 131 -28.30 -4.34 3.19
N LYS A 132 -27.28 -3.82 3.88
CA LYS A 132 -26.62 -4.52 4.99
C LYS A 132 -27.46 -4.42 6.25
N GLU A 133 -27.75 -5.58 6.86
CA GLU A 133 -28.42 -5.62 8.16
C GLU A 133 -27.51 -5.01 9.24
N ILE A 134 -28.06 -4.03 9.96
CA ILE A 134 -27.33 -3.29 10.98
C ILE A 134 -27.71 -3.80 12.36
N THR A 135 -26.71 -4.29 13.09
CA THR A 135 -26.84 -4.68 14.49
C THR A 135 -26.06 -3.71 15.38
N LEU A 136 -26.18 -3.88 16.69
CA LEU A 136 -25.44 -3.07 17.66
C LEU A 136 -23.91 -3.19 17.48
N THR A 137 -23.45 -4.37 17.03
CA THR A 137 -22.04 -4.71 16.89
C THR A 137 -21.56 -4.70 15.43
N SER A 138 -22.40 -4.24 14.50
CA SER A 138 -22.00 -4.12 13.09
C SER A 138 -21.07 -2.93 12.90
N SER A 139 -20.24 -2.98 11.85
CA SER A 139 -19.58 -1.79 11.35
C SER A 139 -20.58 -0.87 10.65
N LYS A 140 -20.59 0.41 11.02
CA LYS A 140 -21.60 1.40 10.61
C LYS A 140 -21.14 2.84 10.71
N PHE A 141 -21.77 3.70 9.94
CA PHE A 141 -21.79 5.14 10.19
C PHE A 141 -23.10 5.54 10.87
N GLY A 142 -23.03 6.46 11.82
CA GLY A 142 -24.16 6.92 12.62
C GLY A 142 -24.82 5.82 13.46
N GLY A 143 -26.05 6.10 13.90
CA GLY A 143 -26.87 5.19 14.71
C GLY A 143 -26.41 4.98 16.16
N LEU A 144 -26.91 3.91 16.77
CA LEU A 144 -26.60 3.57 18.16
C LEU A 144 -25.24 2.84 18.28
N PRO A 145 -24.30 3.29 19.12
CA PRO A 145 -23.05 2.59 19.38
C PRO A 145 -23.26 1.33 20.21
N TYR A 146 -22.44 0.31 19.97
CA TYR A 146 -22.14 -0.66 21.02
C TYR A 146 -21.46 0.06 22.18
N TRP A 147 -21.82 -0.23 23.42
CA TRP A 147 -21.14 0.33 24.59
C TRP A 147 -21.00 -0.72 25.69
N ASP A 148 -19.82 -0.77 26.29
CA ASP A 148 -19.56 -1.57 27.49
C ASP A 148 -20.09 -0.83 28.72
N ASP A 149 -21.12 -1.37 29.35
CA ASP A 149 -21.80 -0.78 30.51
C ASP A 149 -20.92 -0.67 31.78
N SER A 150 -19.77 -1.35 31.78
CA SER A 150 -18.77 -1.20 32.84
C SER A 150 -17.92 0.07 32.72
N LEU A 151 -17.98 0.76 31.57
CA LEU A 151 -17.20 1.96 31.28
C LEU A 151 -18.09 3.22 31.27
N PRO A 152 -17.59 4.36 31.78
CA PRO A 152 -18.32 5.62 31.67
C PRO A 152 -18.43 6.04 30.22
N TYR A 153 -19.65 6.35 29.77
CA TYR A 153 -19.90 6.85 28.42
C TYR A 153 -19.14 8.16 28.17
N PRO A 154 -18.58 8.40 26.96
CA PRO A 154 -17.81 9.61 26.68
C PRO A 154 -18.68 10.87 26.80
N THR A 155 -18.18 11.83 27.57
CA THR A 155 -18.78 13.17 27.70
C THR A 155 -17.74 14.26 27.51
N ASP A 156 -18.22 15.47 27.20
CA ASP A 156 -17.43 16.68 27.39
C ASP A 156 -17.23 16.97 28.90
N ASN A 157 -16.49 18.03 29.19
CA ASN A 157 -16.22 18.52 30.54
C ASN A 157 -17.47 19.08 31.26
N LYS A 158 -18.60 19.24 30.56
CA LYS A 158 -19.89 19.67 31.12
C LYS A 158 -20.84 18.49 31.37
N GLY A 159 -20.45 17.27 30.96
CA GLY A 159 -21.26 16.06 31.08
C GLY A 159 -22.22 15.81 29.90
N ASN A 160 -22.10 16.59 28.82
CA ASN A 160 -22.83 16.34 27.58
C ASN A 160 -22.25 15.11 26.89
N LYS A 161 -23.09 14.16 26.53
CA LYS A 161 -22.68 12.90 25.89
C LYS A 161 -22.30 13.13 24.44
N LEU A 162 -21.25 12.45 23.99
CA LEU A 162 -20.85 12.49 22.59
C LEU A 162 -21.72 11.55 21.75
N LYS A 163 -21.93 11.92 20.48
CA LYS A 163 -22.69 11.16 19.49
C LYS A 163 -21.75 10.28 18.67
N LEU A 164 -22.22 9.10 18.27
CA LEU A 164 -21.47 8.22 17.38
C LEU A 164 -21.38 8.83 15.97
N LEU A 165 -20.16 8.94 15.45
CA LEU A 165 -19.88 9.26 14.05
C LEU A 165 -19.73 7.97 13.23
N ALA A 166 -18.86 7.07 13.69
CA ALA A 166 -18.56 5.82 13.02
C ALA A 166 -18.14 4.73 14.02
N GLN A 167 -18.47 3.48 13.70
CA GLN A 167 -18.09 2.30 14.46
C GLN A 167 -17.57 1.22 13.50
N PHE A 168 -16.46 0.60 13.85
CA PHE A 168 -15.84 -0.46 13.06
C PHE A 168 -15.64 -1.70 13.93
N ASN A 169 -16.32 -2.77 13.55
CA ASN A 169 -16.05 -4.09 14.09
C ASN A 169 -14.82 -4.65 13.38
N LEU A 170 -13.69 -4.67 14.08
CA LEU A 170 -12.41 -5.07 13.49
C LEU A 170 -12.40 -6.56 13.10
N GLY A 171 -13.29 -7.37 13.69
CA GLY A 171 -13.50 -8.76 13.28
C GLY A 171 -14.14 -8.87 11.88
N GLU A 172 -15.10 -8.00 11.56
CA GLU A 172 -15.71 -7.94 10.22
C GLU A 172 -14.68 -7.51 9.15
N ILE A 173 -13.83 -6.54 9.48
CA ILE A 173 -12.75 -6.09 8.59
C ILE A 173 -11.72 -7.21 8.37
N ALA A 174 -11.31 -7.90 9.46
CA ALA A 174 -10.39 -9.02 9.37
C ALA A 174 -10.95 -10.19 8.55
N GLU A 175 -12.26 -10.46 8.65
CA GLU A 175 -12.93 -11.47 7.83
C GLU A 175 -12.99 -11.08 6.35
N ALA A 176 -13.38 -9.84 6.06
CA ALA A 176 -13.51 -9.33 4.69
C ALA A 176 -12.18 -9.32 3.93
N CYS A 177 -11.06 -9.12 4.63
CA CYS A 177 -9.78 -8.82 3.98
C CYS A 177 -8.57 -9.64 4.48
N HIS A 178 -8.81 -10.71 5.24
CA HIS A 178 -7.82 -11.68 5.74
C HIS A 178 -6.72 -11.15 6.68
N SER A 179 -6.58 -9.84 6.88
CA SER A 179 -5.86 -9.17 7.98
C SER A 179 -6.05 -7.65 7.88
N CYS A 180 -6.02 -6.90 8.98
CA CYS A 180 -6.16 -5.43 8.98
C CYS A 180 -4.85 -4.69 8.63
N GLY A 181 -4.08 -5.19 7.66
CA GLY A 181 -2.78 -4.61 7.26
C GLY A 181 -1.69 -4.66 8.34
N GLY A 182 -1.91 -5.40 9.43
CA GLY A 182 -0.98 -5.52 10.56
C GLY A 182 -0.87 -4.29 11.47
N LEU A 183 -1.57 -3.20 11.16
CA LEU A 183 -1.53 -1.95 11.94
C LEU A 183 -2.71 -1.81 12.90
N LEU A 184 -3.91 -2.21 12.49
CA LEU A 184 -5.08 -2.24 13.35
C LEU A 184 -5.17 -3.57 14.12
N PRO A 185 -5.81 -3.59 15.29
CA PRO A 185 -6.16 -4.84 15.96
C PRO A 185 -7.02 -5.75 15.06
N GLU A 186 -6.89 -7.07 15.22
CA GLU A 186 -7.66 -8.07 14.43
C GLU A 186 -9.08 -8.29 14.97
N SER A 187 -9.42 -7.73 16.13
CA SER A 187 -10.72 -7.89 16.79
C SER A 187 -11.02 -6.73 17.72
N GLY A 188 -12.29 -6.64 18.13
CA GLY A 188 -12.79 -5.59 19.01
C GLY A 188 -13.54 -4.51 18.23
N MET A 189 -13.93 -3.47 18.94
CA MET A 189 -14.71 -2.36 18.40
C MET A 189 -13.89 -1.08 18.42
N LEU A 190 -13.72 -0.43 17.27
CA LEU A 190 -13.11 0.90 17.18
C LEU A 190 -14.20 1.91 16.85
N GLN A 191 -14.33 2.97 17.65
CA GLN A 191 -15.44 3.91 17.57
C GLN A 191 -14.95 5.35 17.57
N PHE A 192 -15.63 6.19 16.82
CA PHE A 192 -15.37 7.61 16.64
C PHE A 192 -16.62 8.37 17.08
N PHE A 193 -16.44 9.29 18.01
CA PHE A 193 -17.51 10.09 18.59
C PHE A 193 -17.19 11.56 18.45
N ILE A 194 -18.22 12.38 18.22
CA ILE A 194 -18.14 13.84 18.17
C ILE A 194 -19.22 14.44 19.07
N LEU A 195 -18.95 15.61 19.66
CA LEU A 195 -19.91 16.36 20.43
C LEU A 195 -20.94 16.98 19.46
N PRO A 196 -22.25 16.76 19.66
CA PRO A 196 -23.25 17.51 18.91
C PRO A 196 -23.28 18.94 19.44
N GLU A 197 -22.87 19.89 18.61
CA GLU A 197 -22.86 21.32 18.92
C GLU A 197 -23.84 22.05 17.99
N GLU A 198 -24.26 23.26 18.38
CA GLU A 198 -25.10 24.13 17.55
C GLU A 198 -24.26 25.00 16.58
N ASP A 199 -22.95 24.75 16.53
CA ASP A 199 -22.05 25.37 15.58
C ASP A 199 -21.64 24.36 14.49
N CYS A 200 -21.42 24.87 13.27
CA CYS A 200 -21.04 24.04 12.12
C CYS A 200 -19.57 23.60 12.18
N PHE A 201 -18.99 23.43 13.37
CA PHE A 201 -17.60 22.98 13.57
C PHE A 201 -17.49 21.47 13.76
N TYR A 202 -18.62 20.78 13.91
CA TYR A 202 -18.70 19.31 13.88
C TYR A 202 -17.77 18.63 14.89
N GLY A 203 -17.65 19.20 16.10
CA GLY A 203 -16.80 18.69 17.19
C GLY A 203 -15.30 18.94 17.00
N SER A 204 -14.92 19.83 16.09
CA SER A 204 -13.52 20.25 15.85
C SER A 204 -13.22 21.56 16.57
N ASP A 205 -12.04 21.66 17.15
CA ASP A 205 -11.52 22.89 17.74
C ASP A 205 -10.48 23.50 16.79
N LEU A 206 -10.80 24.67 16.23
CA LEU A 206 -9.94 25.36 15.26
C LEU A 206 -8.64 25.90 15.87
N ASP A 207 -8.56 26.04 17.20
CA ASP A 207 -7.36 26.47 17.90
C ASP A 207 -6.50 25.27 18.34
N ASP A 208 -7.10 24.11 18.60
CA ASP A 208 -6.41 22.89 19.02
C ASP A 208 -7.10 21.61 18.51
N TYR A 209 -6.62 21.05 17.39
CA TYR A 209 -7.13 19.82 16.79
C TYR A 209 -6.96 18.57 17.66
N THR A 210 -6.31 18.68 18.82
CA THR A 210 -6.15 17.60 19.80
C THR A 210 -7.09 17.74 21.00
N ASN A 211 -7.97 18.74 20.99
CA ASN A 211 -8.96 18.98 22.04
C ASN A 211 -10.01 17.86 22.09
N ASN A 212 -9.63 16.80 22.79
CA ASN A 212 -10.43 15.60 22.96
C ASN A 212 -11.72 15.85 23.80
N ASN A 213 -11.99 17.06 24.25
CA ASN A 213 -13.26 17.42 24.88
C ASN A 213 -14.44 17.36 23.90
N LEU A 214 -14.18 17.60 22.61
CA LEU A 214 -15.21 17.70 21.58
C LEU A 214 -15.34 16.41 20.75
N PHE A 215 -14.39 15.48 20.86
CA PHE A 215 -14.42 14.21 20.15
C PHE A 215 -13.70 13.11 20.94
N ARG A 216 -14.02 11.84 20.67
CA ARG A 216 -13.35 10.69 21.28
C ARG A 216 -13.18 9.56 20.27
N VAL A 217 -12.00 8.93 20.31
CA VAL A 217 -11.78 7.62 19.68
C VAL A 217 -11.63 6.59 20.78
N ILE A 218 -12.40 5.52 20.70
CA ILE A 218 -12.47 4.50 21.75
C ILE A 218 -12.32 3.13 21.12
N TYR A 219 -11.44 2.32 21.72
CA TYR A 219 -11.23 0.94 21.34
C TYR A 219 -11.66 0.01 22.47
N HIS A 220 -12.66 -0.83 22.21
CA HIS A 220 -13.05 -1.94 23.07
C HIS A 220 -12.36 -3.22 22.59
N PRO A 221 -11.42 -3.81 23.36
CA PRO A 221 -10.68 -5.00 22.92
C PRO A 221 -11.56 -6.25 22.71
N SER A 222 -12.71 -6.29 23.38
CA SER A 222 -13.67 -7.40 23.32
C SER A 222 -15.09 -6.85 23.25
N ILE A 223 -15.97 -7.58 22.56
CA ILE A 223 -17.38 -7.27 22.43
C ILE A 223 -18.16 -8.19 23.35
N ASN A 224 -18.98 -7.62 24.24
CA ASN A 224 -19.88 -8.36 25.11
C ASN A 224 -21.22 -8.60 24.39
N PRO A 225 -21.58 -9.85 24.04
CA PRO A 225 -22.81 -10.14 23.31
C PRO A 225 -24.08 -9.96 24.15
N GLU A 226 -23.96 -9.81 25.48
CA GLU A 226 -25.11 -9.64 26.37
C GLU A 226 -25.65 -8.20 26.39
N ILE A 227 -24.91 -7.23 25.83
CA ILE A 227 -25.36 -5.84 25.73
C ILE A 227 -26.49 -5.75 24.71
N THR A 228 -27.62 -5.19 25.14
CA THR A 228 -28.83 -5.03 24.32
C THR A 228 -29.00 -3.60 23.83
N VAL A 229 -29.89 -3.41 22.84
CA VAL A 229 -30.24 -2.06 22.34
C VAL A 229 -30.93 -1.25 23.45
N GLU A 230 -31.72 -1.89 24.29
CA GLU A 230 -32.38 -1.27 25.45
C GLU A 230 -31.37 -0.69 26.45
N ASP A 231 -30.28 -1.42 26.75
CA ASP A 231 -29.23 -0.94 27.65
C ASP A 231 -28.60 0.36 27.13
N ILE A 232 -28.39 0.45 25.82
CA ILE A 232 -27.83 1.65 25.17
C ILE A 232 -28.84 2.79 25.15
N ARG A 233 -30.13 2.52 24.91
CA ARG A 233 -31.18 3.55 24.95
C ARG A 233 -31.35 4.15 26.35
N ASP A 234 -31.16 3.35 27.39
CA ASP A 234 -31.21 3.83 28.79
C ASP A 234 -30.08 4.82 29.10
N LEU A 235 -28.98 4.80 28.32
CA LEU A 235 -27.94 5.81 28.40
C LEU A 235 -28.40 7.19 27.92
N ASN A 236 -29.56 7.35 27.26
CA ASN A 236 -30.06 8.65 26.79
C ASN A 236 -28.98 9.46 26.04
N ILE A 237 -28.39 8.84 25.03
CA ILE A 237 -27.32 9.42 24.20
C ILE A 237 -27.93 10.21 23.03
N PRO A 238 -27.25 11.26 22.53
CA PRO A 238 -27.63 11.87 21.27
C PRO A 238 -27.37 10.91 20.11
N GLU A 239 -28.32 10.84 19.18
CA GLU A 239 -28.24 10.06 17.93
C GLU A 239 -28.23 11.01 16.73
N ALA A 240 -27.73 10.55 15.59
CA ALA A 240 -27.79 11.34 14.36
C ALA A 240 -29.25 11.53 13.97
N LEU A 241 -29.63 12.76 13.61
CA LEU A 241 -31.00 13.02 13.18
C LEU A 241 -31.28 12.25 11.89
N SER A 242 -32.53 11.80 11.70
CA SER A 242 -32.96 11.17 10.45
C SER A 242 -33.16 12.17 9.30
N LEU A 243 -33.09 13.47 9.60
CA LEU A 243 -33.21 14.54 8.62
C LEU A 243 -31.92 15.34 8.62
N GLU A 244 -31.49 15.71 7.42
CA GLU A 244 -30.37 16.62 7.21
C GLU A 244 -30.57 17.93 7.97
N ASN A 245 -29.48 18.44 8.53
CA ASN A 245 -29.40 19.76 9.11
C ASN A 245 -27.97 20.28 9.00
N ASP A 246 -27.80 21.59 8.85
CA ASP A 246 -26.50 22.21 8.60
C ASP A 246 -25.53 22.13 9.80
N TYR A 247 -26.01 21.69 10.97
CA TYR A 247 -25.26 21.63 12.23
C TYR A 247 -24.70 20.23 12.52
N GLU A 248 -25.03 19.22 11.72
CA GLU A 248 -24.52 17.86 11.87
C GLU A 248 -23.81 17.39 10.60
N PRO A 249 -22.62 16.78 10.72
CA PRO A 249 -21.90 16.32 9.54
C PRO A 249 -22.49 15.02 8.98
N ILE A 250 -23.37 14.35 9.74
CA ILE A 250 -24.03 13.11 9.33
C ILE A 250 -25.49 13.10 9.76
N SER A 251 -26.34 12.44 8.96
CA SER A 251 -27.72 12.07 9.30
C SER A 251 -27.95 10.58 9.01
N GLY A 252 -28.81 9.93 9.80
CA GLY A 252 -29.17 8.52 9.60
C GLY A 252 -28.14 7.49 10.09
N GLU A 253 -28.28 6.26 9.61
CA GLU A 253 -27.42 5.11 9.94
C GLU A 253 -27.25 4.24 8.68
N ILE A 254 -26.03 3.73 8.44
CA ILE A 254 -25.74 2.82 7.32
C ILE A 254 -24.69 1.78 7.67
N GLY A 255 -24.86 0.55 7.19
CA GLY A 255 -23.89 -0.53 7.34
C GLY A 255 -22.73 -0.39 6.35
N LEU A 256 -21.58 -1.00 6.66
CA LEU A 256 -20.35 -0.80 5.87
C LEU A 256 -19.77 -2.10 5.34
N ASP A 257 -19.31 -2.09 4.09
CA ASP A 257 -18.44 -3.11 3.51
C ASP A 257 -17.01 -2.59 3.32
N PHE A 258 -16.06 -3.51 3.16
CA PHE A 258 -14.64 -3.19 3.16
C PHE A 258 -13.87 -3.81 1.99
N ASN A 259 -12.86 -3.09 1.51
CA ASN A 259 -11.85 -3.62 0.59
C ASN A 259 -10.46 -3.13 0.99
N ILE A 260 -9.47 -4.02 0.99
CA ILE A 260 -8.08 -3.64 1.23
C ILE A 260 -7.32 -3.59 -0.08
N LYS A 261 -6.71 -2.43 -0.33
CA LYS A 261 -5.72 -2.26 -1.40
C LYS A 261 -4.52 -1.52 -0.85
N LYS A 262 -3.40 -1.60 -1.56
CA LYS A 262 -2.35 -0.60 -1.37
C LYS A 262 -2.61 0.58 -2.28
N LYS A 263 -2.29 1.78 -1.82
CA LYS A 263 -2.35 3.01 -2.63
C LYS A 263 -1.11 3.86 -2.43
N ALA A 264 -0.55 4.28 -3.56
CA ALA A 264 0.44 5.32 -3.64
C ALA A 264 -0.24 6.63 -4.08
N ILE A 265 0.31 7.76 -3.67
CA ILE A 265 -0.22 9.11 -3.94
C ILE A 265 0.90 10.00 -4.48
N LEU A 266 0.52 10.99 -5.30
CA LEU A 266 1.47 11.88 -5.98
C LEU A 266 2.36 12.68 -5.03
N SER A 267 1.84 13.12 -3.88
CA SER A 267 2.57 13.96 -2.93
C SER A 267 3.63 13.21 -2.13
N GLN A 268 3.72 11.88 -2.25
CA GLN A 268 4.81 11.11 -1.65
C GLN A 268 6.15 11.48 -2.28
N SER A 269 7.16 11.68 -1.44
CA SER A 269 8.47 12.18 -1.86
C SER A 269 9.16 11.37 -2.96
N ASP A 270 8.94 10.05 -3.02
CA ASP A 270 9.57 9.16 -3.98
C ASP A 270 8.65 8.78 -5.16
N PHE A 271 7.37 9.17 -5.15
CA PHE A 271 6.40 8.79 -6.18
C PHE A 271 6.86 9.25 -7.57
N LYS A 272 7.23 10.53 -7.70
CA LYS A 272 7.71 11.11 -8.96
C LYS A 272 8.87 10.33 -9.55
N ASP A 273 9.92 10.12 -8.76
CA ASP A 273 11.14 9.45 -9.21
C ASP A 273 10.84 7.99 -9.59
N LYS A 274 9.97 7.31 -8.81
CA LYS A 274 9.53 5.95 -9.09
C LYS A 274 8.69 5.85 -10.35
N PHE A 275 7.80 6.81 -10.59
CA PHE A 275 6.99 6.88 -11.81
C PHE A 275 7.89 7.03 -13.05
N ILE A 276 8.85 7.96 -13.00
CA ILE A 276 9.82 8.19 -14.09
C ILE A 276 10.68 6.94 -14.33
N GLU A 277 11.22 6.33 -13.27
CA GLU A 277 11.97 5.08 -13.34
C GLU A 277 11.15 4.00 -14.06
N LYS A 278 9.88 3.85 -13.66
CA LYS A 278 9.00 2.82 -14.21
C LYS A 278 8.60 3.10 -15.65
N ALA A 279 8.24 4.33 -15.98
CA ALA A 279 7.98 4.78 -17.36
C ALA A 279 9.16 4.45 -18.28
N GLY A 280 10.39 4.69 -17.80
CA GLY A 280 11.62 4.33 -18.50
C GLY A 280 11.75 2.85 -18.83
N THR A 281 11.29 1.94 -17.94
CA THR A 281 11.27 0.49 -18.22
C THR A 281 10.35 0.09 -19.38
N TYR A 282 9.32 0.89 -19.63
CA TYR A 282 8.39 0.77 -20.74
C TYR A 282 8.85 1.51 -22.00
N GLY A 283 10.01 2.19 -21.95
CA GLY A 283 10.53 2.97 -23.07
C GLY A 283 9.86 4.32 -23.25
N TRP A 284 9.09 4.78 -22.26
CA TRP A 284 8.60 6.14 -22.19
C TRP A 284 9.65 6.98 -21.47
N GLN A 285 10.28 7.91 -22.20
CA GLN A 285 11.21 8.87 -21.62
C GLN A 285 10.40 10.12 -21.25
N ILE A 286 10.45 10.47 -19.97
CA ILE A 286 9.87 11.69 -19.43
C ILE A 286 11.06 12.59 -19.17
N ASP A 287 11.18 13.66 -19.94
CA ASP A 287 12.29 14.60 -19.89
C ASP A 287 11.71 16.02 -19.78
N ASP A 288 12.35 16.88 -19.01
CA ASP A 288 12.13 18.34 -19.00
C ASP A 288 13.13 19.01 -19.97
N GLU A 289 12.73 20.09 -20.63
CA GLU A 289 13.58 20.92 -21.50
C GLU A 289 14.85 21.43 -20.80
N ASN A 290 14.83 21.61 -19.48
CA ASN A 290 15.95 22.06 -18.64
C ASN A 290 16.71 20.91 -17.94
N GLY A 291 16.28 19.66 -18.14
CA GLY A 291 16.92 18.45 -17.59
C GLY A 291 16.74 18.24 -16.08
N MET A 292 15.86 19.00 -15.42
CA MET A 292 15.57 18.86 -13.99
C MET A 292 14.06 18.82 -13.75
N ILE A 293 13.52 17.60 -13.66
CA ILE A 293 12.09 17.36 -13.43
C ILE A 293 11.74 17.72 -11.98
N THR A 294 11.15 18.89 -11.78
CA THR A 294 10.64 19.37 -10.49
C THR A 294 9.31 18.71 -10.15
N ASP A 295 8.37 18.75 -11.10
CA ASP A 295 7.01 18.22 -11.00
C ASP A 295 6.68 17.37 -12.25
N LEU A 296 5.80 16.39 -12.09
CA LEU A 296 5.26 15.62 -13.21
C LEU A 296 4.27 16.43 -14.05
N ASP A 297 3.58 17.42 -13.46
CA ASP A 297 2.65 18.30 -14.19
C ASP A 297 3.37 19.06 -15.32
N ASP A 298 4.58 19.54 -15.05
CA ASP A 298 5.40 20.27 -16.02
C ASP A 298 5.88 19.39 -17.20
N CYS A 299 5.91 18.07 -17.03
CA CYS A 299 6.55 17.13 -17.95
C CYS A 299 5.58 16.19 -18.68
N LEU A 300 4.36 16.07 -18.18
CA LEU A 300 3.32 15.21 -18.73
C LEU A 300 2.35 16.05 -19.58
N GLU A 301 1.72 15.41 -20.56
CA GLU A 301 0.59 16.03 -21.25
C GLU A 301 -0.57 16.18 -20.25
N GLU A 302 -1.33 17.27 -20.31
CA GLU A 302 -2.40 17.60 -19.34
C GLU A 302 -3.37 16.44 -19.07
N ASN A 303 -3.81 15.74 -20.11
CA ASN A 303 -4.69 14.58 -19.98
C ASN A 303 -4.02 13.38 -19.30
N VAL A 304 -2.71 13.21 -19.49
CA VAL A 304 -1.90 12.15 -18.88
C VAL A 304 -1.65 12.45 -17.40
N TYR A 305 -1.35 13.70 -17.09
CA TYR A 305 -1.22 14.15 -15.71
C TYR A 305 -2.56 14.03 -14.96
N SER A 306 -3.67 14.48 -15.56
CA SER A 306 -5.01 14.31 -15.01
C SER A 306 -5.33 12.83 -14.72
N GLU A 307 -5.04 11.93 -15.64
CA GLU A 307 -5.24 10.49 -15.43
C GLU A 307 -4.37 9.94 -14.28
N LEU A 308 -3.12 10.40 -14.17
CA LEU A 308 -2.23 10.01 -13.09
C LEU A 308 -2.74 10.54 -11.74
N PHE A 309 -3.22 11.78 -11.72
CA PHE A 309 -3.86 12.40 -10.58
C PHE A 309 -5.04 11.54 -10.12
N ASP A 310 -6.00 11.25 -11.01
CA ASP A 310 -7.18 10.43 -10.73
C ASP A 310 -6.80 9.03 -10.20
N CYS A 311 -5.77 8.40 -10.77
CA CYS A 311 -5.30 7.09 -10.30
C CYS A 311 -4.72 7.12 -8.86
N SER A 312 -4.17 8.27 -8.47
CA SER A 312 -3.44 8.48 -7.23
C SER A 312 -4.26 9.19 -6.13
N TYR A 313 -5.39 9.78 -6.52
CA TYR A 313 -6.30 10.45 -5.59
C TYR A 313 -7.12 9.41 -4.80
N ILE A 314 -7.46 9.76 -3.56
CA ILE A 314 -8.19 8.91 -2.62
C ILE A 314 -9.23 9.76 -1.90
N ASP A 315 -10.35 10.01 -2.57
CA ASP A 315 -11.51 10.75 -2.04
C ASP A 315 -12.58 9.82 -1.47
N GLU A 316 -12.27 8.54 -1.30
CA GLU A 316 -13.17 7.59 -0.67
C GLU A 316 -13.01 7.55 0.86
N ASN A 317 -14.08 7.11 1.54
CA ASN A 317 -14.02 6.77 2.95
C ASN A 317 -12.98 5.65 3.17
N CYS A 318 -12.07 5.83 4.11
CA CYS A 318 -11.08 4.79 4.40
C CYS A 318 -10.52 4.80 5.83
N LEU A 319 -10.06 3.65 6.30
CA LEU A 319 -9.13 3.55 7.42
C LEU A 319 -7.71 3.42 6.87
N LEU A 320 -6.74 4.01 7.58
CA LEU A 320 -5.33 4.03 7.18
C LEU A 320 -5.14 4.72 5.80
N GLY A 321 -4.04 4.41 5.12
CA GLY A 321 -3.68 5.04 3.85
C GLY A 321 -3.09 6.44 4.00
N TYR A 322 -3.07 7.17 2.89
CA TYR A 322 -2.67 8.57 2.86
C TYR A 322 -3.90 9.49 2.88
N PRO A 323 -3.87 10.60 3.64
CA PRO A 323 -4.94 11.58 3.63
C PRO A 323 -4.97 12.37 2.34
N VAL A 324 -6.17 12.83 2.00
CA VAL A 324 -6.44 13.85 0.98
C VAL A 324 -7.16 15.00 1.67
N PHE A 325 -6.83 16.24 1.31
CA PHE A 325 -7.43 17.44 1.91
C PHE A 325 -8.07 18.29 0.83
N THR A 326 -9.18 18.96 1.14
CA THR A 326 -9.75 19.97 0.21
C THR A 326 -8.97 21.28 0.26
N GLN A 327 -8.34 21.59 1.41
CA GLN A 327 -7.51 22.77 1.59
C GLN A 327 -6.02 22.39 1.72
N TYR A 328 -5.50 22.33 2.94
CA TYR A 328 -4.09 22.06 3.22
C TYR A 328 -3.96 21.10 4.40
N ASP A 329 -2.88 20.31 4.40
CA ASP A 329 -2.58 19.43 5.52
C ASP A 329 -2.10 20.27 6.73
N PRO A 330 -2.87 20.34 7.83
CA PRO A 330 -2.53 21.14 9.00
C PRO A 330 -1.26 20.68 9.74
N ARG A 331 -0.70 19.52 9.37
CA ARG A 331 0.49 18.94 10.00
C ARG A 331 1.80 19.38 9.34
N THR A 332 1.77 19.86 8.09
CA THR A 332 2.97 20.10 7.27
C THR A 332 3.93 21.11 7.89
N ASP A 333 3.40 22.20 8.45
CA ASP A 333 4.19 23.31 9.00
C ASP A 333 3.91 23.58 10.48
N ASN A 334 3.28 22.62 11.17
CA ASN A 334 2.97 22.75 12.59
C ASN A 334 3.59 21.61 13.41
N GLU A 335 4.68 21.91 14.10
CA GLU A 335 5.40 20.95 14.96
C GLU A 335 4.52 20.33 16.06
N GLN A 336 3.43 21.02 16.48
CA GLN A 336 2.46 20.47 17.43
C GLN A 336 1.82 19.18 16.90
N TYR A 337 1.57 19.11 15.59
CA TYR A 337 0.82 18.02 14.97
C TYR A 337 1.71 17.02 14.20
N ALA A 338 3.01 17.27 14.10
CA ALA A 338 3.97 16.41 13.40
C ALA A 338 4.01 14.97 13.94
N GLY A 339 3.61 14.75 15.21
CA GLY A 339 3.53 13.43 15.83
C GLY A 339 2.35 12.57 15.35
N TYR A 340 1.32 13.15 14.73
CA TYR A 340 0.15 12.44 14.21
C TYR A 340 0.39 11.98 12.76
N ASP A 341 1.41 11.14 12.62
CA ASP A 341 1.98 10.69 11.34
C ASP A 341 1.15 9.63 10.59
N THR A 342 0.10 9.10 11.22
CA THR A 342 -0.69 8.00 10.66
C THR A 342 -2.16 8.40 10.56
N GLN A 343 -2.73 8.36 9.35
CA GLN A 343 -4.18 8.44 9.18
C GLN A 343 -4.85 7.24 9.84
N LEU A 344 -5.84 7.49 10.69
CA LEU A 344 -6.63 6.44 11.31
C LEU A 344 -7.95 6.24 10.58
N PHE A 345 -8.67 7.33 10.28
CA PHE A 345 -9.96 7.31 9.60
C PHE A 345 -10.14 8.58 8.77
N GLN A 346 -10.66 8.42 7.56
CA GLN A 346 -11.09 9.47 6.63
C GLN A 346 -12.56 9.26 6.29
N MET A 347 -13.37 10.30 6.45
CA MET A 347 -14.79 10.31 6.09
C MET A 347 -15.07 11.43 5.09
N THR A 348 -15.65 11.08 3.96
CA THR A 348 -15.94 12.03 2.88
C THR A 348 -17.43 12.37 2.85
N THR A 349 -17.77 13.46 2.18
CA THR A 349 -19.17 13.82 1.91
C THR A 349 -19.81 12.75 1.01
N SER A 350 -21.03 12.33 1.34
CA SER A 350 -21.79 11.34 0.56
C SER A 350 -22.34 11.96 -0.72
N GLU A 351 -22.34 11.21 -1.81
CA GLU A 351 -22.98 11.63 -3.05
C GLU A 351 -24.52 11.53 -2.93
N ASP A 352 -25.24 12.50 -3.51
CA ASP A 352 -26.71 12.57 -3.45
C ASP A 352 -27.44 11.42 -4.18
N GLU A 353 -26.72 10.60 -4.95
CA GLU A 353 -27.29 9.51 -5.75
C GLU A 353 -27.60 8.25 -4.91
N ASP A 354 -27.09 8.17 -3.69
CA ASP A 354 -27.39 7.09 -2.77
C ASP A 354 -28.79 7.28 -2.21
N GLU A 355 -29.77 6.56 -2.76
CA GLU A 355 -31.12 6.39 -2.19
C GLU A 355 -31.05 5.63 -0.84
N SER A 356 -30.36 6.21 0.13
CA SER A 356 -30.12 5.70 1.47
C SER A 356 -30.59 6.75 2.48
N ASP A 357 -31.02 6.29 3.65
CA ASP A 357 -31.42 7.19 4.75
C ASP A 357 -30.21 7.84 5.44
N PHE A 358 -28.97 7.45 5.07
CA PHE A 358 -27.74 8.02 5.56
C PHE A 358 -27.18 9.08 4.62
N LYS A 359 -26.68 10.18 5.18
CA LYS A 359 -25.88 11.17 4.47
C LYS A 359 -24.76 11.68 5.34
N ALA A 360 -23.63 11.98 4.71
CA ALA A 360 -22.52 12.71 5.30
C ALA A 360 -22.31 14.00 4.51
N MET A 361 -22.20 15.14 5.19
CA MET A 361 -21.98 16.45 4.58
C MET A 361 -21.03 17.26 5.45
N TRP A 362 -19.83 17.53 4.93
CA TRP A 362 -18.80 18.27 5.64
C TRP A 362 -18.68 19.67 5.05
N GLY A 363 -19.50 20.63 5.51
CA GLY A 363 -19.49 21.98 4.96
C GLY A 363 -19.80 21.98 3.45
N ASP A 364 -18.95 22.64 2.65
CA ASP A 364 -19.06 22.64 1.18
C ASP A 364 -18.29 21.46 0.57
N MET A 365 -18.91 20.26 0.59
CA MET A 365 -18.36 19.03 0.00
C MET A 365 -16.98 18.64 0.53
N GLY A 366 -16.81 18.76 1.84
CA GLY A 366 -15.55 18.54 2.53
C GLY A 366 -15.25 17.10 2.91
N ILE A 367 -14.25 16.98 3.78
CA ILE A 367 -13.67 15.73 4.26
C ILE A 367 -13.18 15.86 5.70
N ALA A 368 -13.31 14.79 6.47
CA ALA A 368 -12.86 14.71 7.85
C ALA A 368 -11.82 13.61 8.04
N HIS A 369 -10.91 13.84 8.98
CA HIS A 369 -9.78 12.97 9.28
C HIS A 369 -9.56 12.83 10.78
N PHE A 370 -9.22 11.61 11.18
CA PHE A 370 -8.62 11.32 12.48
C PHE A 370 -7.20 10.80 12.26
N PHE A 371 -6.24 11.38 12.96
CA PHE A 371 -4.83 11.00 12.90
C PHE A 371 -4.33 10.54 14.27
N ILE A 372 -3.37 9.62 14.25
CA ILE A 372 -2.76 9.02 15.43
C ILE A 372 -1.25 8.91 15.22
N ASN A 373 -0.49 8.92 16.31
CA ASN A 373 0.91 8.53 16.26
C ASN A 373 1.06 7.02 15.99
N ARG A 374 1.94 6.64 15.06
CA ARG A 374 2.17 5.24 14.70
C ARG A 374 2.49 4.32 15.87
N ASP A 375 3.34 4.75 16.80
CA ASP A 375 3.72 3.92 17.96
C ASP A 375 2.54 3.72 18.92
N LYS A 376 1.66 4.70 19.04
CA LYS A 376 0.43 4.59 19.83
C LYS A 376 -0.57 3.65 19.19
N LEU A 377 -0.74 3.70 17.87
CA LEU A 377 -1.55 2.75 17.12
C LEU A 377 -1.09 1.30 17.34
N ILE A 378 0.22 1.04 17.20
CA ILE A 378 0.80 -0.30 17.43
C ILE A 378 0.55 -0.79 18.87
N LYS A 379 0.60 0.13 19.84
CA LYS A 379 0.32 -0.16 21.27
C LYS A 379 -1.17 -0.21 21.59
N LYS A 380 -2.06 0.02 20.61
CA LYS A 380 -3.52 0.10 20.77
C LYS A 380 -3.95 1.20 21.76
N ASP A 381 -3.16 2.29 21.81
CA ASP A 381 -3.41 3.45 22.65
C ASP A 381 -4.09 4.55 21.84
N PHE A 382 -5.41 4.62 21.93
CA PHE A 382 -6.24 5.61 21.22
C PHE A 382 -6.53 6.86 22.06
N SER A 383 -5.76 7.10 23.13
CA SER A 383 -6.04 8.22 24.05
C SER A 383 -5.61 9.59 23.51
N ASP A 384 -4.88 9.62 22.40
CA ASP A 384 -4.23 10.82 21.87
C ASP A 384 -4.34 10.81 20.34
N ILE A 385 -5.25 11.66 19.87
CA ILE A 385 -5.77 11.69 18.52
C ILE A 385 -5.85 13.15 18.11
N MET A 386 -5.57 13.40 16.84
CA MET A 386 -5.87 14.66 16.19
C MET A 386 -7.11 14.47 15.32
N TYR A 387 -8.07 15.38 15.41
CA TYR A 387 -9.26 15.42 14.57
C TYR A 387 -9.28 16.72 13.79
N TYR A 388 -9.46 16.61 12.48
CA TYR A 388 -9.48 17.74 11.56
C TYR A 388 -10.50 17.48 10.46
N TRP A 389 -11.16 18.53 9.99
CA TRP A 389 -11.96 18.49 8.77
C TRP A 389 -11.81 19.81 8.02
N ASP A 390 -11.96 19.75 6.70
CA ASP A 390 -12.01 20.92 5.83
C ASP A 390 -13.03 20.75 4.70
N CYS A 391 -13.33 21.84 4.00
CA CYS A 391 -14.19 21.88 2.82
C CYS A 391 -13.69 22.89 1.79
N TYR A 392 -14.27 22.89 0.59
CA TYR A 392 -13.85 23.73 -0.54
C TYR A 392 -14.03 25.25 -0.34
#